data_AF-A0A7U3USN8-F1
#
_entry.id   AF-A0A7U3USN8-F1
#
_cell.length_a   1.000
_cell.length_b   1.000
_cell.length_c   1.000
_cell.angle_alpha   90.00
_cell.angle_beta   90.00
_cell.angle_gamma   90.00
#
_symmetry.space_group_name_H-M   'P 1'
#
loop_
_entity.id
_entity.type
_entity.pdbx_description
1 polymer ?
#
loop_
_entity_poly.entity_id
_entity_poly.type
_entity_poly.pdbx_seq_one_letter_code
_entity_poly.pdbx_strand_id
1 'polypeptide(L)'
;MCGTLTASRDENRHPELTRRLIHLPSPDELGQDTPAGPAVTDDLLDALLEAGGSAVPAGDAGRRLARTVTETVLPLRPDSRPAWRLRARALEAAGDTEGALAAYDRCVALAAHDTHARTRATALRTALPEERALAALLPGAGVPPRGPGTVPALEAAAVRHIEEHLATAAAGSPALAEVIALYADQHRHRLRAPIADPTYGGTGWLDLGGLRNRIAGRSICLVANSGTVKDGSLGALIDSYDVVVRFTSYVIDPAATGTRTDIHVTGHRKVFNWDRPVTTRLVLGDSAAAWRTDVRARLVPGAQRYAGDESLRAPVRDIGRLDEGRWPHPPTCSFEAMWLLDFLDVSPRLDLVGFDFHRTPPYRLPGAALIPTASDEANTRQEAWVMERARNIAGPVVSLR
;
A
#
# COMPACT_ATOMS: atom_id res chain seq x y z
N MET A 1 19.68 50.47 -10.02
CA MET A 1 20.05 49.05 -10.18
C MET A 1 18.80 48.18 -10.03
N CYS A 2 18.04 48.01 -11.11
CA CYS A 2 16.99 47.00 -11.22
C CYS A 2 17.27 46.26 -12.53
N GLY A 3 17.69 45.00 -12.42
CA GLY A 3 18.12 44.18 -13.54
C GLY A 3 16.92 43.64 -14.32
N THR A 4 16.84 44.10 -15.55
CA THR A 4 16.03 43.66 -16.70
C THR A 4 15.96 42.14 -16.87
N LEU A 5 14.74 41.59 -16.83
CA LEU A 5 14.39 40.33 -17.49
C LEU A 5 14.02 40.63 -18.94
N THR A 6 15.02 40.59 -19.82
CA THR A 6 14.80 40.46 -21.26
C THR A 6 14.32 39.05 -21.55
N ALA A 7 13.01 38.86 -21.55
CA ALA A 7 12.39 37.69 -22.15
C ALA A 7 12.50 37.81 -23.68
N SER A 8 13.17 36.83 -24.26
CA SER A 8 13.31 36.56 -25.68
C SER A 8 11.99 36.76 -26.43
N ARG A 9 12.01 37.68 -27.39
CA ARG A 9 11.03 37.82 -28.47
C ARG A 9 10.86 36.49 -29.19
N ASP A 10 9.70 35.87 -29.02
CA ASP A 10 9.13 34.97 -30.02
C ASP A 10 7.79 35.59 -30.44
N GLU A 11 7.87 36.71 -31.16
CA GLU A 11 6.76 37.60 -31.54
C GLU A 11 5.76 36.97 -32.53
N ASN A 12 5.91 35.69 -32.89
CA ASN A 12 5.21 35.14 -34.06
C ASN A 12 4.45 33.81 -33.87
N ARG A 13 4.17 33.39 -32.62
CA ARG A 13 3.41 32.14 -32.42
C ARG A 13 1.89 32.27 -32.59
N HIS A 14 1.32 33.47 -32.46
CA HIS A 14 -0.12 33.68 -32.60
C HIS A 14 -0.46 35.09 -33.14
N PRO A 15 -0.27 35.36 -34.45
CA PRO A 15 -0.48 36.69 -35.03
C PRO A 15 -1.91 37.23 -34.85
N GLU A 16 -2.90 36.34 -34.79
CA GLU A 16 -4.30 36.65 -34.44
C GLU A 16 -4.46 37.20 -33.01
N LEU A 17 -3.74 36.63 -32.04
CA LEU A 17 -3.78 37.04 -30.63
C LEU A 17 -3.05 38.38 -30.43
N THR A 18 -1.89 38.55 -31.05
CA THR A 18 -1.16 39.82 -31.04
C THR A 18 -2.01 40.92 -31.68
N ARG A 19 -2.67 40.65 -32.82
CA ARG A 19 -3.55 41.63 -33.47
C ARG A 19 -4.78 41.99 -32.63
N ARG A 20 -5.33 41.05 -31.86
CA ARG A 20 -6.46 41.31 -30.93
C ARG A 20 -6.04 42.06 -29.66
N LEU A 21 -4.83 41.81 -29.15
CA LEU A 21 -4.29 42.47 -27.96
C LEU A 21 -3.99 43.97 -28.18
N ILE A 22 -3.61 44.38 -29.40
CA ILE A 22 -3.33 45.79 -29.75
C ILE A 22 -4.62 46.64 -29.76
N HIS A 23 -5.78 46.01 -29.86
CA HIS A 23 -7.09 46.69 -29.83
C HIS A 23 -7.79 46.60 -28.46
N LEU A 24 -7.16 46.02 -27.44
CA LEU A 24 -7.69 46.09 -26.09
C LEU A 24 -7.46 47.51 -25.54
N PRO A 25 -8.51 48.19 -25.06
CA PRO A 25 -8.36 49.49 -24.44
C PRO A 25 -7.45 49.39 -23.22
N SER A 26 -6.61 50.41 -23.04
CA SER A 26 -5.80 50.57 -21.84
C SER A 26 -6.69 50.76 -20.60
N PRO A 27 -6.21 50.44 -19.39
CA PRO A 27 -6.97 50.64 -18.15
C PRO A 27 -7.47 52.08 -17.96
N ASP A 28 -6.76 53.07 -18.52
CA ASP A 28 -7.11 54.49 -18.47
C ASP A 28 -8.19 54.88 -19.50
N GLU A 29 -8.37 54.09 -20.57
CA GLU A 29 -9.43 54.26 -21.58
C GLU A 29 -10.75 53.58 -21.16
N LEU A 30 -10.72 52.72 -20.14
CA LEU A 30 -11.88 52.10 -19.52
C LEU A 30 -12.44 53.04 -18.44
N GLY A 31 -13.30 53.97 -18.85
CA GLY A 31 -13.99 54.88 -17.92
C GLY A 31 -14.75 54.16 -16.80
N GLN A 32 -15.08 54.88 -15.72
CA GLN A 32 -15.73 54.35 -14.51
C GLN A 32 -17.11 53.67 -14.74
N ASP A 33 -17.66 53.78 -15.95
CA ASP A 33 -18.87 53.09 -16.41
C ASP A 33 -18.55 52.01 -17.45
N THR A 34 -17.56 51.16 -17.17
CA THR A 34 -17.33 49.95 -17.97
C THR A 34 -18.52 49.01 -17.74
N PRO A 35 -19.20 48.49 -18.78
CA PRO A 35 -20.23 47.47 -18.57
C PRO A 35 -19.59 46.34 -17.77
N ALA A 36 -20.25 45.92 -16.68
CA ALA A 36 -19.78 44.83 -15.84
C ALA A 36 -19.21 43.74 -16.74
N GLY A 37 -17.92 43.42 -16.55
CA GLY A 37 -17.25 42.37 -17.33
C GLY A 37 -18.14 41.12 -17.38
N PRO A 38 -17.97 40.24 -18.39
CA PRO A 38 -18.84 39.09 -18.58
C PRO A 38 -19.08 38.42 -17.22
N ALA A 39 -20.36 38.30 -16.83
CA ALA A 39 -20.73 37.76 -15.54
C ALA A 39 -19.94 36.46 -15.32
N VAL A 40 -19.35 36.27 -14.14
CA VAL A 40 -18.60 35.06 -13.84
C VAL A 40 -19.59 33.90 -13.89
N THR A 41 -19.62 33.21 -15.03
CA THR A 41 -20.57 32.12 -15.28
C THR A 41 -20.02 30.81 -14.75
N ASP A 42 -20.93 29.87 -14.55
CA ASP A 42 -20.54 28.57 -14.09
C ASP A 42 -19.65 27.82 -15.09
N ASP A 43 -19.94 27.99 -16.39
CA ASP A 43 -19.17 27.43 -17.50
C ASP A 43 -17.75 27.98 -17.55
N LEU A 44 -17.56 29.29 -17.27
CA LEU A 44 -16.24 29.91 -17.23
C LEU A 44 -15.39 29.31 -16.11
N LEU A 45 -15.97 29.14 -14.92
CA LEU A 45 -15.28 28.54 -13.79
C LEU A 45 -14.91 27.07 -14.07
N ASP A 46 -15.78 26.31 -14.73
CA ASP A 46 -15.51 24.92 -15.11
C ASP A 46 -14.41 24.83 -16.18
N ALA A 47 -14.43 25.71 -17.18
CA ALA A 47 -13.37 25.80 -18.19
C ALA A 47 -12.01 26.15 -17.56
N LEU A 48 -11.97 27.05 -16.57
CA LEU A 48 -10.75 27.37 -15.82
C LEU A 48 -10.22 26.15 -15.05
N LEU A 49 -11.10 25.35 -14.43
CA LEU A 49 -10.73 24.13 -13.72
C LEU A 49 -10.18 23.06 -14.67
N GLU A 50 -10.79 22.91 -15.85
CA GLU A 50 -10.31 21.99 -16.89
C GLU A 50 -8.94 22.40 -17.44
N ALA A 51 -8.77 23.68 -17.76
CA ALA A 51 -7.50 24.25 -18.21
C ALA A 51 -6.40 24.08 -17.14
N GLY A 52 -6.70 24.42 -15.89
CA GLY A 52 -5.79 24.23 -14.77
C GLY A 52 -5.41 22.76 -14.58
N GLY A 53 -6.38 21.85 -14.65
CA GLY A 53 -6.16 20.41 -14.52
C GLY A 53 -5.30 19.79 -15.62
N SER A 54 -5.44 20.30 -16.85
CA SER A 54 -4.64 19.91 -18.01
C SER A 54 -3.23 20.48 -17.96
N ALA A 55 -3.03 21.60 -17.28
CA ALA A 55 -1.73 22.26 -17.18
C ALA A 55 -0.82 21.66 -16.10
N VAL A 56 -1.33 21.01 -15.04
CA VAL A 56 -0.51 20.46 -13.95
C VAL A 56 0.70 19.62 -14.42
N PRO A 57 0.59 18.74 -15.44
CA PRO A 57 1.73 17.97 -15.95
C PRO A 57 2.80 18.82 -16.68
N ALA A 58 2.50 20.05 -17.08
CA ALA A 58 3.39 20.93 -17.86
C ALA A 58 4.47 21.65 -17.01
N GLY A 59 4.79 21.11 -15.83
CA GLY A 59 5.82 21.65 -14.94
C GLY A 59 5.38 22.87 -14.13
N ASP A 60 6.34 23.71 -13.72
CA ASP A 60 6.11 24.80 -12.76
C ASP A 60 5.09 25.85 -13.24
N ALA A 61 5.11 26.20 -14.52
CA ALA A 61 4.15 27.16 -15.09
C ALA A 61 2.72 26.63 -14.98
N GLY A 62 2.53 25.34 -15.25
CA GLY A 62 1.24 24.67 -15.12
C GLY A 62 0.76 24.54 -13.68
N ARG A 63 1.66 24.24 -12.74
CA ARG A 63 1.35 24.24 -11.30
C ARG A 63 0.95 25.63 -10.79
N ARG A 64 1.64 26.68 -11.24
CA ARG A 64 1.26 28.07 -10.91
C ARG A 64 -0.12 28.42 -11.45
N LEU A 65 -0.42 28.05 -12.69
CA LEU A 65 -1.76 28.24 -13.27
C LEU A 65 -2.83 27.53 -12.45
N ALA A 66 -2.63 26.24 -12.14
CA ALA A 66 -3.58 25.46 -11.34
C ALA A 66 -3.81 26.09 -9.95
N ARG A 67 -2.75 26.60 -9.31
CA ARG A 67 -2.86 27.34 -8.04
C ARG A 67 -3.72 28.60 -8.21
N THR A 68 -3.40 29.46 -9.18
CA THR A 68 -4.17 30.69 -9.44
C THR A 68 -5.64 30.40 -9.72
N VAL A 69 -5.92 29.36 -10.52
CA VAL A 69 -7.29 28.89 -10.77
C VAL A 69 -7.98 28.50 -9.47
N THR A 70 -7.35 27.69 -8.62
CA THR A 70 -7.99 27.25 -7.37
C THR A 70 -8.19 28.39 -6.36
N GLU A 71 -7.27 29.35 -6.31
CA GLU A 71 -7.39 30.56 -5.48
C GLU A 71 -8.49 31.50 -5.98
N THR A 72 -8.85 31.41 -7.26
CA THR A 72 -9.96 32.17 -7.87
C THR A 72 -11.30 31.46 -7.69
N VAL A 73 -11.34 30.14 -7.92
CA VAL A 73 -12.60 29.37 -7.91
C VAL A 73 -13.10 29.08 -6.50
N LEU A 74 -12.22 28.73 -5.55
CA LEU A 74 -12.66 28.32 -4.21
C LEU A 74 -13.37 29.41 -3.39
N PRO A 75 -13.00 30.70 -3.48
CA PRO A 75 -13.78 31.78 -2.85
C PRO A 75 -15.19 31.92 -3.43
N LEU A 76 -15.36 31.64 -4.71
CA LEU A 76 -16.64 31.72 -5.41
C LEU A 76 -17.49 30.45 -5.23
N ARG A 77 -16.83 29.30 -5.11
CA ARG A 77 -17.43 27.98 -4.95
C ARG A 77 -16.68 27.16 -3.90
N PRO A 78 -16.94 27.41 -2.60
CA PRO A 78 -16.21 26.74 -1.52
C PRO A 78 -16.39 25.22 -1.49
N ASP A 79 -17.51 24.72 -2.02
CA ASP A 79 -17.83 23.29 -2.09
C ASP A 79 -17.51 22.66 -3.46
N SER A 80 -16.74 23.35 -4.31
CA SER A 80 -16.35 22.82 -5.62
C SER A 80 -15.35 21.68 -5.48
N ARG A 81 -15.86 20.44 -5.60
CA ARG A 81 -15.03 19.22 -5.61
C ARG A 81 -13.92 19.25 -6.68
N PRO A 82 -14.19 19.64 -7.94
CA PRO A 82 -13.14 19.72 -8.95
C PRO A 82 -12.06 20.75 -8.61
N ALA A 83 -12.41 21.87 -7.95
CA ALA A 83 -11.45 22.86 -7.47
C ALA A 83 -10.56 22.32 -6.34
N TRP A 84 -11.14 21.65 -5.33
CA TRP A 84 -10.34 21.00 -4.29
C TRP A 84 -9.43 19.90 -4.84
N ARG A 85 -9.90 19.13 -5.83
CA ARG A 85 -9.09 18.09 -6.48
C ARG A 85 -7.94 18.70 -7.29
N LEU A 86 -8.20 19.78 -8.01
CA LEU A 86 -7.15 20.52 -8.74
C LEU A 86 -6.09 21.07 -7.78
N ARG A 87 -6.53 21.65 -6.65
CA ARG A 87 -5.62 22.16 -5.60
C ARG A 87 -4.74 21.04 -5.05
N ALA A 88 -5.34 19.90 -4.71
CA ALA A 88 -4.63 18.75 -4.18
C ALA A 88 -3.56 18.25 -5.18
N ARG A 89 -3.93 18.07 -6.45
CA ARG A 89 -3.00 17.65 -7.52
C ARG A 89 -1.86 18.65 -7.72
N ALA A 90 -2.14 19.95 -7.66
CA ALA A 90 -1.13 20.99 -7.85
C ALA A 90 -0.12 21.03 -6.68
N LEU A 91 -0.60 20.91 -5.43
CA LEU A 91 0.24 20.86 -4.23
C LEU A 91 1.09 19.59 -4.19
N GLU A 92 0.48 18.45 -4.53
CA GLU A 92 1.15 17.16 -4.62
C GLU A 92 2.26 17.19 -5.68
N ALA A 93 1.98 17.71 -6.87
CA ALA A 93 2.98 17.89 -7.92
C ALA A 93 4.07 18.92 -7.55
N ALA A 94 3.79 19.83 -6.61
CA ALA A 94 4.76 20.77 -6.07
C ALA A 94 5.58 20.19 -4.91
N GLY A 95 5.26 18.97 -4.44
CA GLY A 95 5.93 18.34 -3.30
C GLY A 95 5.49 18.85 -1.93
N ASP A 96 4.31 19.46 -1.83
CA ASP A 96 3.66 19.85 -0.57
C ASP A 96 2.70 18.74 -0.10
N THR A 97 3.24 17.75 0.60
CA THR A 97 2.49 16.57 1.09
C THR A 97 1.39 16.96 2.07
N GLU A 98 1.68 17.85 3.02
CA GLU A 98 0.76 18.29 4.07
C GLU A 98 -0.41 19.10 3.47
N GLY A 99 -0.11 20.04 2.57
CA GLY A 99 -1.12 20.82 1.84
C GLY A 99 -1.97 19.96 0.91
N ALA A 100 -1.36 19.01 0.19
CA ALA A 100 -2.07 18.08 -0.68
C ALA A 100 -3.04 17.18 0.09
N LEU A 101 -2.61 16.64 1.23
CA LEU A 101 -3.45 15.83 2.11
C LEU A 101 -4.67 16.62 2.59
N ALA A 102 -4.47 17.84 3.07
CA ALA A 102 -5.57 18.69 3.51
C ALA A 102 -6.59 18.96 2.40
N ALA A 103 -6.13 19.16 1.17
CA ALA A 103 -7.01 19.38 0.01
C ALA A 103 -7.75 18.10 -0.43
N TYR A 104 -7.11 16.93 -0.41
CA TYR A 104 -7.81 15.66 -0.67
C TYR A 104 -8.81 15.31 0.44
N ASP A 105 -8.53 15.65 1.69
CA ASP A 105 -9.47 15.46 2.80
C ASP A 105 -10.72 16.31 2.63
N ARG A 106 -10.59 17.53 2.09
CA ARG A 106 -11.75 18.33 1.67
C ARG A 106 -12.54 17.67 0.55
N CYS A 107 -11.87 17.08 -0.44
CA CYS A 107 -12.57 16.34 -1.51
C CYS A 107 -13.39 15.17 -0.93
N VAL A 108 -12.81 14.39 -0.02
CA VAL A 108 -13.46 13.24 0.64
C VAL A 108 -14.64 13.69 1.51
N ALA A 109 -14.50 14.80 2.24
CA ALA A 109 -15.59 15.36 3.03
C ALA A 109 -16.78 15.80 2.18
N LEU A 110 -16.53 16.36 1.00
CA LEU A 110 -17.57 16.79 0.05
C LEU A 110 -18.18 15.63 -0.74
N ALA A 111 -17.45 14.53 -0.94
CA ALA A 111 -17.96 13.31 -1.57
C ALA A 111 -17.22 12.07 -1.06
N ALA A 112 -17.83 11.39 -0.08
CA ALA A 112 -17.26 10.17 0.51
C ALA A 112 -17.00 9.03 -0.50
N HIS A 113 -17.68 9.06 -1.65
CA HIS A 113 -17.52 8.10 -2.74
C HIS A 113 -16.45 8.49 -3.78
N ASP A 114 -15.73 9.62 -3.61
CA ASP A 114 -14.59 9.97 -4.47
C ASP A 114 -13.39 9.05 -4.18
N THR A 115 -13.37 7.91 -4.85
CA THR A 115 -12.35 6.88 -4.69
C THR A 115 -10.94 7.38 -5.02
N HIS A 116 -10.80 8.31 -5.97
CA HIS A 116 -9.49 8.86 -6.31
C HIS A 116 -8.95 9.70 -5.17
N ALA A 117 -9.74 10.66 -4.67
CA ALA A 117 -9.35 11.51 -3.56
C ALA A 117 -9.06 10.71 -2.29
N ARG A 118 -9.91 9.73 -1.96
CA ARG A 118 -9.72 8.82 -0.82
C ARG A 118 -8.42 8.04 -0.92
N THR A 119 -8.13 7.47 -2.10
CA THR A 119 -6.90 6.70 -2.32
C THR A 119 -5.65 7.58 -2.18
N ARG A 120 -5.67 8.80 -2.74
CA ARG A 120 -4.54 9.73 -2.59
C ARG A 120 -4.37 10.21 -1.15
N ALA A 121 -5.46 10.58 -0.47
CA ALA A 121 -5.42 10.97 0.94
C ALA A 121 -4.83 9.86 1.82
N THR A 122 -5.25 8.61 1.65
CA THR A 122 -4.67 7.47 2.39
C THR A 122 -3.17 7.32 2.13
N ALA A 123 -2.73 7.43 0.87
CA ALA A 123 -1.31 7.34 0.54
C ALA A 123 -0.49 8.47 1.20
N LEU A 124 -0.98 9.71 1.14
CA LEU A 124 -0.30 10.86 1.73
C LEU A 124 -0.27 10.81 3.27
N ARG A 125 -1.29 10.25 3.92
CA ARG A 125 -1.28 9.98 5.38
C ARG A 125 -0.21 8.98 5.78
N THR A 126 0.13 8.02 4.92
CA THR A 126 1.24 7.09 5.16
C THR A 126 2.59 7.75 4.90
N ALA A 127 2.71 8.54 3.82
CA ALA A 127 3.97 9.17 3.46
C ALA A 127 4.39 10.33 4.41
N LEU A 128 3.45 11.10 4.95
CA LEU A 128 3.78 12.30 5.74
C LEU A 128 4.56 12.00 7.04
N PRO A 129 4.24 10.95 7.83
CA PRO A 129 5.09 10.54 8.95
C PRO A 129 6.49 10.07 8.53
N GLU A 130 6.62 9.36 7.41
CA GLU A 130 7.91 8.91 6.86
C GLU A 130 8.77 10.10 6.45
N GLU A 131 8.17 11.09 5.79
CA GLU A 131 8.79 12.36 5.43
C GLU A 131 9.33 13.09 6.68
N ARG A 132 8.52 13.14 7.75
CA ARG A 132 8.93 13.74 9.03
C ARG A 132 10.05 12.96 9.72
N ALA A 133 10.00 11.63 9.68
CA ALA A 133 11.05 10.78 10.24
C ALA A 133 12.37 10.94 9.48
N LEU A 134 12.32 10.94 8.15
CA LEU A 134 13.49 11.17 7.30
C LEU A 134 14.09 12.56 7.56
N ALA A 135 13.25 13.60 7.68
CA ALA A 135 13.71 14.95 8.01
C ALA A 135 14.43 15.00 9.36
N ALA A 136 13.95 14.28 10.37
CA ALA A 136 14.57 14.27 11.71
C ALA A 136 15.95 13.61 11.74
N LEU A 137 16.26 12.72 10.79
CA LEU A 137 17.53 11.99 10.72
C LEU A 137 18.60 12.72 9.91
N LEU A 138 18.24 13.72 9.10
CA LEU A 138 19.18 14.38 8.19
C LEU A 138 19.82 15.62 8.83
N PRO A 139 21.16 15.76 8.77
CA PRO A 139 21.85 16.91 9.34
C PRO A 139 21.51 18.19 8.58
N GLY A 140 21.23 19.27 9.29
CA GLY A 140 20.85 20.56 8.70
C GLY A 140 19.41 20.63 8.18
N ALA A 141 18.65 19.54 8.24
CA ALA A 141 17.20 19.60 8.16
C ALA A 141 16.68 20.06 9.54
N GLY A 142 16.37 21.35 9.67
CA GLY A 142 15.55 21.81 10.79
C GLY A 142 14.13 21.23 10.69
N VAL A 143 13.13 21.94 11.24
CA VAL A 143 11.73 21.69 10.87
C VAL A 143 11.65 21.67 9.34
N PRO A 144 11.15 20.58 8.71
CA PRO A 144 11.10 20.51 7.26
C PRO A 144 10.36 21.75 6.72
N PRO A 145 10.86 22.39 5.66
CA PRO A 145 10.17 23.55 5.09
C PRO A 145 8.74 23.13 4.79
N ARG A 146 7.75 23.83 5.34
CA ARG A 146 6.34 23.56 5.03
C ARG A 146 5.98 24.22 3.71
N GLY A 147 5.36 23.46 2.81
CA GLY A 147 4.80 23.99 1.56
C GLY A 147 5.45 23.43 0.29
N PRO A 148 5.34 24.15 -0.83
CA PRO A 148 5.92 23.71 -2.10
C PRO A 148 7.42 23.46 -2.00
N GLY A 149 7.88 22.31 -2.50
CA GLY A 149 9.30 21.96 -2.57
C GLY A 149 9.85 21.16 -1.39
N THR A 150 9.03 20.83 -0.39
CA THR A 150 9.48 20.04 0.78
C THR A 150 10.07 18.70 0.39
N VAL A 151 9.30 17.90 -0.36
CA VAL A 151 9.72 16.54 -0.76
C VAL A 151 11.01 16.57 -1.60
N PRO A 152 11.15 17.38 -2.67
CA PRO A 152 12.40 17.49 -3.43
C PRO A 152 13.61 17.92 -2.58
N ALA A 153 13.43 18.88 -1.67
CA ALA A 153 14.52 19.34 -0.80
C ALA A 153 14.99 18.23 0.14
N LEU A 154 14.05 17.46 0.69
CA LEU A 154 14.32 16.33 1.56
C LEU A 154 15.03 15.19 0.83
N GLU A 155 14.58 14.85 -0.38
CA GLU A 155 15.26 13.85 -1.23
C GLU A 155 16.71 14.28 -1.53
N ALA A 156 16.93 15.55 -1.89
CA ALA A 156 18.27 16.05 -2.15
C ALA A 156 19.17 15.99 -0.91
N ALA A 157 18.62 16.25 0.28
CA ALA A 157 19.34 16.12 1.55
C ALA A 157 19.67 14.66 1.89
N ALA A 158 18.72 13.74 1.65
CA ALA A 158 18.94 12.31 1.85
C ALA A 158 20.05 11.76 0.95
N VAL A 159 20.04 12.12 -0.34
CA VAL A 159 21.08 11.70 -1.30
C VAL A 159 22.45 12.18 -0.85
N ARG A 160 22.61 13.46 -0.50
CA ARG A 160 23.89 13.99 0.00
C ARG A 160 24.37 13.24 1.25
N HIS A 161 23.48 13.03 2.22
CA HIS A 161 23.82 12.33 3.44
C HIS A 161 24.27 10.88 3.17
N ILE A 162 23.58 10.17 2.27
CA ILE A 162 23.95 8.81 1.87
C ILE A 162 25.33 8.81 1.20
N GLU A 163 25.59 9.71 0.26
CA GLU A 163 26.87 9.81 -0.45
C GLU A 163 28.04 10.10 0.52
N GLU A 164 27.87 11.03 1.45
CA GLU A 164 28.89 11.39 2.47
C GLU A 164 29.22 10.20 3.39
N HIS A 165 28.22 9.40 3.80
CA HIS A 165 28.42 8.27 4.71
C HIS A 165 28.97 7.02 3.99
N LEU A 166 28.66 6.86 2.70
CA LEU A 166 29.29 5.83 1.87
C LEU A 166 30.77 6.13 1.63
N ALA A 167 31.14 7.40 1.45
CA ALA A 167 32.53 7.81 1.24
C ALA A 167 33.43 7.65 2.48
N THR A 168 32.85 7.65 3.68
CA THR A 168 33.59 7.61 4.96
C THR A 168 33.73 6.20 5.57
N ALA A 169 33.42 5.15 4.81
CA ALA A 169 33.40 3.74 5.26
C ALA A 169 32.44 3.43 6.42
N ALA A 170 31.46 4.31 6.68
CA ALA A 170 30.37 4.09 7.65
C ALA A 170 29.21 3.24 7.07
N ALA A 171 29.47 2.52 5.98
CA ALA A 171 28.53 1.61 5.32
C ALA A 171 28.23 0.41 6.22
N GLY A 172 27.26 0.58 7.12
CA GLY A 172 26.89 -0.41 8.14
C GLY A 172 26.24 0.18 9.40
N SER A 173 26.17 1.51 9.53
CA SER A 173 25.45 2.15 10.63
C SER A 173 23.94 1.87 10.53
N PRO A 174 23.27 1.42 11.60
CA PRO A 174 21.81 1.29 11.66
C PRO A 174 21.07 2.57 11.28
N ALA A 175 21.61 3.74 11.65
CA ALA A 175 21.03 5.03 11.31
C ALA A 175 21.08 5.31 9.79
N LEU A 176 22.17 4.92 9.11
CA LEU A 176 22.26 5.04 7.65
C LEU A 176 21.29 4.07 6.95
N ALA A 177 21.14 2.85 7.47
CA ALA A 177 20.18 1.89 6.95
C ALA A 177 18.73 2.41 7.07
N GLU A 178 18.40 3.08 8.18
CA GLU A 178 17.10 3.72 8.39
C GLU A 178 16.85 4.87 7.40
N VAL A 179 17.84 5.75 7.19
CA VAL A 179 17.77 6.82 6.18
C VAL A 179 17.56 6.25 4.77
N ILE A 180 18.30 5.22 4.39
CA ILE A 180 18.16 4.55 3.09
C ILE A 180 16.75 3.96 2.93
N ALA A 181 16.22 3.31 3.97
CA ALA A 181 14.89 2.71 3.95
C ALA A 181 13.80 3.79 3.77
N LEU A 182 13.83 4.85 4.58
CA LEU A 182 12.87 5.94 4.52
C LEU A 182 12.95 6.71 3.20
N TYR A 183 14.15 6.99 2.70
CA TYR A 183 14.34 7.58 1.37
C TYR A 183 13.75 6.68 0.26
N ALA A 184 14.02 5.38 0.31
CA ALA A 184 13.48 4.43 -0.66
C ALA A 184 11.95 4.31 -0.57
N ASP A 185 11.35 4.38 0.62
CA ASP A 185 9.90 4.40 0.82
C ASP A 185 9.27 5.67 0.24
N GLN A 186 9.81 6.84 0.58
CA GLN A 186 9.34 8.12 0.05
C GLN A 186 9.43 8.18 -1.48
N HIS A 187 10.55 7.74 -2.04
CA HIS A 187 10.76 7.69 -3.48
C HIS A 187 9.78 6.74 -4.19
N ARG A 188 9.53 5.57 -3.60
CA ARG A 188 8.53 4.61 -4.08
C ARG A 188 7.10 5.17 -4.03
N HIS A 189 6.73 5.86 -2.96
CA HIS A 189 5.40 6.45 -2.81
C HIS A 189 5.12 7.56 -3.82
N ARG A 190 6.16 8.28 -4.28
CA ARG A 190 6.02 9.35 -5.28
C ARG A 190 6.03 8.85 -6.72
N LEU A 191 6.96 7.94 -7.06
CA LEU A 191 7.15 7.52 -8.45
C LEU A 191 6.17 6.45 -8.92
N ARG A 192 5.57 5.69 -7.98
CA ARG A 192 4.59 4.67 -8.36
C ARG A 192 3.24 5.32 -8.64
N ALA A 193 2.65 4.97 -9.79
CA ALA A 193 1.28 5.32 -10.09
C ALA A 193 0.34 4.88 -8.94
N PRO A 194 -0.77 5.60 -8.69
CA PRO A 194 -1.78 5.15 -7.74
C PRO A 194 -2.15 3.71 -8.05
N ILE A 195 -1.83 2.81 -7.13
CA ILE A 195 -2.19 1.41 -7.29
C ILE A 195 -3.72 1.36 -7.21
N ALA A 196 -4.34 0.76 -8.23
CA ALA A 196 -5.80 0.57 -8.26
C ALA A 196 -6.28 -0.01 -6.93
N ASP A 197 -7.48 0.38 -6.50
CA ASP A 197 -8.07 -0.18 -5.29
C ASP A 197 -8.08 -1.71 -5.41
N PRO A 198 -7.43 -2.47 -4.52
CA PRO A 198 -7.40 -3.93 -4.60
C PRO A 198 -8.80 -4.57 -4.44
N THR A 199 -9.79 -3.79 -4.01
CA THR A 199 -11.20 -4.18 -4.00
C THR A 199 -11.89 -4.01 -5.36
N TYR A 200 -11.23 -3.40 -6.33
CA TYR A 200 -11.68 -3.36 -7.73
C TYR A 200 -11.81 -4.80 -8.24
N GLY A 201 -13.02 -5.20 -8.62
CA GLY A 201 -13.36 -6.60 -8.95
C GLY A 201 -14.12 -7.37 -7.86
N GLY A 202 -14.62 -6.70 -6.81
CA GLY A 202 -15.58 -7.29 -5.85
C GLY A 202 -14.95 -8.02 -4.65
N THR A 203 -13.64 -7.88 -4.43
CA THR A 203 -12.98 -8.41 -3.22
C THR A 203 -13.44 -7.64 -1.99
N GLY A 204 -13.98 -8.33 -0.99
CA GLY A 204 -14.28 -7.74 0.33
C GLY A 204 -13.10 -7.81 1.29
N TRP A 205 -12.99 -6.85 2.20
CA TRP A 205 -12.05 -6.94 3.33
C TRP A 205 -12.65 -7.76 4.47
N LEU A 206 -11.82 -8.53 5.16
CA LEU A 206 -12.16 -9.24 6.40
C LEU A 206 -11.24 -8.76 7.52
N ASP A 207 -11.86 -8.23 8.56
CA ASP A 207 -11.20 -8.03 9.86
C ASP A 207 -11.18 -9.35 10.65
N LEU A 208 -10.60 -9.31 11.85
CA LEU A 208 -10.53 -10.46 12.75
C LEU A 208 -11.91 -11.07 13.06
N GLY A 209 -12.92 -10.23 13.33
CA GLY A 209 -14.28 -10.67 13.63
C GLY A 209 -14.96 -11.33 12.42
N GLY A 210 -14.78 -10.75 11.23
CA GLY A 210 -15.27 -11.28 9.97
C GLY A 210 -14.64 -12.63 9.62
N LEU A 211 -13.33 -12.80 9.86
CA LEU A 211 -12.69 -14.10 9.71
C LEU A 211 -13.26 -15.12 10.70
N ARG A 212 -13.32 -14.78 11.99
CA ARG A 212 -13.87 -15.65 13.05
C ARG A 212 -15.27 -16.15 12.71
N ASN A 213 -16.17 -15.26 12.31
CA ASN A 213 -17.55 -15.60 11.99
C ASN A 213 -17.67 -16.55 10.80
N ARG A 214 -16.74 -16.49 9.83
CA ARG A 214 -16.76 -17.36 8.64
C ARG A 214 -16.27 -18.77 8.89
N ILE A 215 -15.42 -18.95 9.90
CA ILE A 215 -14.80 -20.24 10.21
C ILE A 215 -15.47 -20.93 11.42
N ALA A 216 -16.32 -20.21 12.15
CA ALA A 216 -16.99 -20.73 13.33
C ALA A 216 -17.86 -21.96 13.01
N GLY A 217 -17.74 -22.99 13.84
CA GLY A 217 -18.46 -24.26 13.70
C GLY A 217 -17.96 -25.16 12.56
N ARG A 218 -16.95 -24.74 11.79
CA ARG A 218 -16.44 -25.47 10.61
C ARG A 218 -15.17 -26.24 10.94
N SER A 219 -15.04 -27.43 10.37
CA SER A 219 -13.80 -28.22 10.42
C SER A 219 -12.72 -27.59 9.54
N ILE A 220 -11.50 -27.44 10.06
CA ILE A 220 -10.39 -26.82 9.35
C ILE A 220 -9.21 -27.77 9.28
N CYS A 221 -8.61 -27.88 8.09
CA CYS A 221 -7.27 -28.44 7.96
C CYS A 221 -6.27 -27.40 7.41
N LEU A 222 -5.07 -27.41 7.97
CA LEU A 222 -3.92 -26.72 7.43
C LEU A 222 -3.06 -27.76 6.72
N VAL A 223 -2.66 -27.50 5.48
CA VAL A 223 -1.88 -28.45 4.67
C VAL A 223 -0.45 -27.96 4.53
N ALA A 224 0.51 -28.75 5.02
CA ALA A 224 1.93 -28.43 4.90
C ALA A 224 2.46 -28.62 3.47
N ASN A 225 3.51 -27.86 3.14
CA ASN A 225 4.27 -28.04 1.90
C ASN A 225 5.43 -29.02 2.12
N SER A 226 5.15 -30.24 2.58
CA SER A 226 6.16 -31.26 2.96
C SER A 226 6.15 -32.47 2.02
N GLY A 227 7.25 -33.20 1.99
CA GLY A 227 7.37 -34.50 1.32
C GLY A 227 6.41 -35.54 1.89
N THR A 228 6.11 -35.49 3.20
CA THR A 228 5.08 -36.35 3.81
C THR A 228 3.72 -36.23 3.13
N VAL A 229 3.30 -35.03 2.72
CA VAL A 229 2.06 -34.86 1.95
C VAL A 229 2.22 -35.41 0.54
N LYS A 230 3.33 -35.09 -0.14
CA LYS A 230 3.62 -35.53 -1.51
C LYS A 230 3.58 -37.04 -1.67
N ASP A 231 4.22 -37.76 -0.75
CA ASP A 231 4.39 -39.21 -0.83
C ASP A 231 3.18 -39.97 -0.24
N GLY A 232 2.22 -39.23 0.34
CA GLY A 232 0.97 -39.76 0.88
C GLY A 232 -0.19 -39.76 -0.12
N SER A 233 -1.32 -40.32 0.30
CA SER A 233 -2.60 -40.26 -0.42
C SER A 233 -3.66 -39.53 0.41
N LEU A 234 -3.33 -38.31 0.82
CA LEU A 234 -4.12 -37.53 1.78
C LEU A 234 -5.20 -36.66 1.12
N GLY A 235 -5.30 -36.66 -0.21
CA GLY A 235 -6.16 -35.72 -0.92
C GLY A 235 -7.65 -35.85 -0.60
N ALA A 236 -8.18 -37.08 -0.54
CA ALA A 236 -9.56 -37.32 -0.16
C ALA A 236 -9.85 -36.89 1.30
N LEU A 237 -8.88 -37.10 2.20
CA LEU A 237 -8.98 -36.63 3.58
C LEU A 237 -8.98 -35.10 3.64
N ILE A 238 -8.06 -34.43 2.94
CA ILE A 238 -7.95 -32.96 2.92
C ILE A 238 -9.23 -32.33 2.38
N ASP A 239 -9.77 -32.84 1.27
CA ASP A 239 -10.97 -32.28 0.65
C ASP A 239 -12.26 -32.54 1.46
N SER A 240 -12.21 -33.43 2.47
CA SER A 240 -13.33 -33.73 3.38
C SER A 240 -13.58 -32.65 4.44
N TYR A 241 -12.63 -31.72 4.66
CA TYR A 241 -12.80 -30.62 5.61
C TYR A 241 -13.67 -29.51 5.03
N ASP A 242 -14.35 -28.78 5.92
CA ASP A 242 -15.15 -27.63 5.50
C ASP A 242 -14.27 -26.50 4.95
N VAL A 243 -13.08 -26.31 5.53
CA VAL A 243 -12.12 -25.27 5.16
C VAL A 243 -10.73 -25.85 5.00
N VAL A 244 -10.15 -25.71 3.81
CA VAL A 244 -8.78 -26.11 3.50
C VAL A 244 -7.86 -24.88 3.44
N VAL A 245 -6.84 -24.85 4.30
CA VAL A 245 -5.85 -23.76 4.38
C VAL A 245 -4.52 -24.20 3.77
N ARG A 246 -3.97 -23.39 2.86
CA ARG A 246 -2.67 -23.64 2.20
C ARG A 246 -1.74 -22.44 2.24
N PHE A 247 -0.45 -22.68 1.98
CA PHE A 247 0.60 -21.69 2.19
C PHE A 247 1.40 -21.40 0.93
N THR A 248 1.49 -20.11 0.60
CA THR A 248 2.41 -19.50 -0.39
C THR A 248 2.55 -20.28 -1.70
N SER A 249 3.47 -21.24 -1.77
CA SER A 249 3.84 -21.97 -2.99
C SER A 249 3.35 -23.43 -2.99
N TYR A 250 2.17 -23.67 -2.44
CA TYR A 250 1.53 -25.00 -2.44
C TYR A 250 1.34 -25.53 -3.86
N VAL A 251 1.38 -26.86 -3.99
CA VAL A 251 1.07 -27.62 -5.20
C VAL A 251 -0.31 -28.24 -5.06
N ILE A 252 -1.05 -28.34 -6.17
CA ILE A 252 -2.29 -29.12 -6.26
C ILE A 252 -1.98 -30.41 -7.02
N ASP A 253 -1.88 -31.48 -6.26
CA ASP A 253 -1.94 -32.88 -6.70
C ASP A 253 -3.20 -33.48 -6.05
N PRO A 254 -4.21 -33.89 -6.85
CA PRO A 254 -5.47 -34.41 -6.31
C PRO A 254 -5.31 -35.61 -5.37
N ALA A 255 -4.35 -36.50 -5.61
CA ALA A 255 -4.17 -37.71 -4.81
C ALA A 255 -3.45 -37.40 -3.49
N ALA A 256 -2.37 -36.61 -3.57
CA ALA A 256 -1.52 -36.31 -2.43
C ALA A 256 -2.08 -35.16 -1.58
N THR A 257 -2.44 -34.06 -2.23
CA THR A 257 -2.74 -32.79 -1.56
C THR A 257 -4.21 -32.42 -1.59
N GLY A 258 -5.05 -33.12 -2.37
CA GLY A 258 -6.44 -32.73 -2.62
C GLY A 258 -6.54 -31.63 -3.67
N THR A 259 -7.76 -31.12 -3.88
CA THR A 259 -8.07 -30.18 -4.97
C THR A 259 -8.49 -28.80 -4.46
N ARG A 260 -8.93 -28.71 -3.20
CA ARG A 260 -9.52 -27.48 -2.65
C ARG A 260 -8.49 -26.56 -2.01
N THR A 261 -8.75 -25.26 -2.10
CA THR A 261 -8.08 -24.21 -1.32
C THR A 261 -9.10 -23.14 -0.96
N ASP A 262 -9.56 -23.13 0.28
CA ASP A 262 -10.53 -22.13 0.74
C ASP A 262 -9.82 -20.88 1.27
N ILE A 263 -8.76 -21.08 2.05
CA ILE A 263 -7.93 -20.01 2.57
C ILE A 263 -6.50 -20.19 2.06
N HIS A 264 -5.97 -19.17 1.39
CA HIS A 264 -4.55 -19.11 1.07
C HIS A 264 -3.86 -18.08 1.95
N VAL A 265 -2.81 -18.52 2.65
CA VAL A 265 -1.99 -17.71 3.52
C VAL A 265 -0.63 -17.48 2.89
N THR A 266 -0.22 -16.23 2.73
CA THR A 266 1.07 -15.89 2.11
C THR A 266 1.67 -14.62 2.68
N GLY A 267 3.00 -14.51 2.68
CA GLY A 267 3.67 -13.25 3.03
C GLY A 267 3.59 -12.24 1.89
N HIS A 268 3.44 -10.95 2.19
CA HIS A 268 3.27 -9.88 1.21
C HIS A 268 4.42 -9.77 0.18
N ARG A 269 5.63 -10.22 0.53
CA ARG A 269 6.81 -10.26 -0.36
C ARG A 269 6.90 -11.53 -1.22
N LYS A 270 6.10 -12.55 -0.96
CA LYS A 270 6.13 -13.83 -1.70
C LYS A 270 5.23 -13.74 -2.92
N VAL A 271 5.64 -14.35 -4.04
CA VAL A 271 5.00 -14.11 -5.36
C VAL A 271 4.23 -15.30 -5.92
N PHE A 272 3.94 -16.31 -5.09
CA PHE A 272 3.37 -17.58 -5.53
C PHE A 272 1.86 -17.65 -5.25
N ASN A 273 1.10 -18.28 -6.17
CA ASN A 273 -0.34 -18.55 -6.06
C ASN A 273 -1.24 -17.32 -5.82
N TRP A 274 -0.82 -16.12 -6.21
CA TRP A 274 -1.65 -14.91 -6.13
C TRP A 274 -2.81 -14.88 -7.12
N ASP A 275 -2.64 -15.56 -8.26
CA ASP A 275 -3.60 -15.75 -9.34
C ASP A 275 -4.60 -16.89 -9.07
N ARG A 276 -4.32 -17.77 -8.10
CA ARG A 276 -5.16 -18.93 -7.84
C ARG A 276 -6.46 -18.53 -7.14
N PRO A 277 -7.61 -19.04 -7.61
CA PRO A 277 -8.92 -18.74 -7.03
C PRO A 277 -9.02 -19.32 -5.62
N VAL A 278 -9.38 -18.47 -4.65
CA VAL A 278 -9.61 -18.85 -3.26
C VAL A 278 -10.82 -18.09 -2.69
N THR A 279 -11.40 -18.61 -1.61
CA THR A 279 -12.45 -17.85 -0.91
C THR A 279 -11.84 -16.67 -0.16
N THR A 280 -10.79 -16.91 0.62
CA THR A 280 -10.12 -15.90 1.44
C THR A 280 -8.61 -15.93 1.22
N ARG A 281 -8.00 -14.75 1.04
CA ARG A 281 -6.55 -14.59 1.02
C ARG A 281 -6.09 -13.84 2.27
N LEU A 282 -5.29 -14.49 3.09
CA LEU A 282 -4.63 -13.85 4.24
C LEU A 282 -3.21 -13.50 3.83
N VAL A 283 -2.93 -12.20 3.79
CA VAL A 283 -1.58 -11.71 3.47
C VAL A 283 -0.91 -11.28 4.77
N LEU A 284 0.26 -11.84 5.05
CA LEU A 284 1.02 -11.57 6.26
C LEU A 284 2.13 -10.55 6.00
N GLY A 285 2.47 -9.73 6.99
CA GLY A 285 3.54 -8.73 6.89
C GLY A 285 3.84 -8.02 8.21
N ASP A 286 5.13 -7.84 8.49
CA ASP A 286 5.70 -7.19 9.66
C ASP A 286 5.57 -5.65 9.60
N SER A 287 5.78 -5.07 8.43
CA SER A 287 5.65 -3.63 8.16
C SER A 287 4.28 -3.31 7.58
N ALA A 288 3.49 -2.52 8.32
CA ALA A 288 2.19 -2.02 7.86
C ALA A 288 2.27 -1.25 6.53
N ALA A 289 3.27 -0.38 6.38
CA ALA A 289 3.45 0.42 5.16
C ALA A 289 3.77 -0.46 3.94
N ALA A 290 4.77 -1.34 4.07
CA ALA A 290 5.15 -2.25 2.99
C ALA A 290 4.02 -3.23 2.66
N TRP A 291 3.31 -3.73 3.67
CA TRP A 291 2.15 -4.61 3.51
C TRP A 291 1.04 -3.94 2.71
N ARG A 292 0.63 -2.71 3.06
CA ARG A 292 -0.44 -1.98 2.34
C ARG A 292 -0.06 -1.81 0.88
N THR A 293 1.18 -1.44 0.61
CA THR A 293 1.69 -1.25 -0.76
C THR A 293 1.69 -2.55 -1.55
N ASP A 294 2.24 -3.62 -0.98
CA ASP A 294 2.38 -4.91 -1.68
C ASP A 294 1.03 -5.60 -1.88
N VAL A 295 0.13 -5.55 -0.90
CA VAL A 295 -1.22 -6.12 -1.02
C VAL A 295 -2.00 -5.42 -2.12
N ARG A 296 -1.96 -4.08 -2.17
CA ARG A 296 -2.59 -3.32 -3.24
C ARG A 296 -2.02 -3.69 -4.61
N ALA A 297 -0.71 -3.86 -4.71
CA ALA A 297 -0.03 -4.14 -5.98
C ALA A 297 -0.24 -5.58 -6.49
N ARG A 298 -0.50 -6.53 -5.59
CA ARG A 298 -0.46 -7.96 -5.91
C ARG A 298 -1.80 -8.65 -5.89
N LEU A 299 -2.82 -8.10 -5.20
CA LEU A 299 -4.15 -8.71 -5.23
C LEU A 299 -4.65 -8.76 -6.67
N VAL A 300 -5.02 -9.95 -7.11
CA VAL A 300 -5.52 -10.21 -8.46
C VAL A 300 -7.05 -10.14 -8.41
N PRO A 301 -7.70 -9.22 -9.15
CA PRO A 301 -9.16 -9.15 -9.22
C PRO A 301 -9.76 -10.51 -9.60
N GLY A 302 -10.76 -10.97 -8.86
CA GLY A 302 -11.44 -12.26 -9.10
C GLY A 302 -10.71 -13.50 -8.56
N ALA A 303 -9.43 -13.41 -8.20
CA ALA A 303 -8.68 -14.54 -7.62
C ALA A 303 -9.00 -14.78 -6.14
N GLN A 304 -9.64 -13.83 -5.46
CA GLN A 304 -10.15 -14.00 -4.10
C GLN A 304 -11.48 -13.30 -3.94
N ARG A 305 -12.39 -13.89 -3.15
CA ARG A 305 -13.62 -13.22 -2.74
C ARG A 305 -13.38 -12.27 -1.57
N TYR A 306 -12.46 -12.64 -0.68
CA TYR A 306 -12.09 -11.85 0.48
C TYR A 306 -10.57 -11.73 0.64
N ALA A 307 -10.10 -10.59 1.15
CA ALA A 307 -8.74 -10.39 1.61
C ALA A 307 -8.76 -10.03 3.10
N GLY A 308 -7.86 -10.61 3.89
CA GLY A 308 -7.65 -10.18 5.27
C GLY A 308 -7.14 -8.74 5.30
N ASP A 309 -7.73 -7.91 6.15
CA ASP A 309 -7.29 -6.54 6.34
C ASP A 309 -6.01 -6.45 7.18
N GLU A 310 -5.59 -5.23 7.46
CA GLU A 310 -4.36 -4.98 8.20
C GLU A 310 -4.35 -5.59 9.62
N SER A 311 -5.50 -5.81 10.25
CA SER A 311 -5.59 -6.44 11.58
C SER A 311 -5.13 -7.90 11.58
N LEU A 312 -5.11 -8.54 10.42
CA LEU A 312 -4.73 -9.94 10.23
C LEU A 312 -3.30 -10.11 9.69
N ARG A 313 -2.53 -9.03 9.54
CA ARG A 313 -1.20 -9.08 8.89
C ARG A 313 -0.12 -9.78 9.73
N ALA A 314 -0.18 -9.68 11.05
CA ALA A 314 0.83 -10.24 11.95
C ALA A 314 0.19 -10.79 13.23
N PRO A 315 -0.61 -11.87 13.15
CA PRO A 315 -1.38 -12.39 14.28
C PRO A 315 -0.58 -12.58 15.58
N VAL A 316 0.57 -13.23 15.52
CA VAL A 316 1.41 -13.50 16.71
C VAL A 316 1.84 -12.20 17.40
N ARG A 317 2.23 -11.19 16.63
CA ARG A 317 2.74 -9.91 17.15
C ARG A 317 1.61 -8.96 17.55
N ASP A 318 0.66 -8.73 16.65
CA ASP A 318 -0.35 -7.67 16.80
C ASP A 318 -1.53 -8.12 17.67
N ILE A 319 -1.97 -9.37 17.53
CA ILE A 319 -3.10 -9.93 18.29
C ILE A 319 -2.60 -10.61 19.56
N GLY A 320 -1.58 -11.47 19.42
CA GLY A 320 -1.01 -12.24 20.52
C GLY A 320 -0.14 -11.42 21.46
N ARG A 321 0.34 -10.25 21.04
CA ARG A 321 1.28 -9.40 21.79
C ARG A 321 2.52 -10.18 22.25
N LEU A 322 2.94 -11.17 21.47
CA LEU A 322 4.17 -11.92 21.72
C LEU A 322 5.31 -11.12 21.10
N ASP A 323 6.03 -10.36 21.92
CA ASP A 323 7.20 -9.59 21.50
C ASP A 323 8.43 -10.47 21.21
N GLU A 324 9.53 -9.86 20.78
CA GLU A 324 10.77 -10.56 20.46
C GLU A 324 11.42 -11.23 21.68
N GLY A 325 11.11 -10.78 22.90
CA GLY A 325 11.56 -11.45 24.12
C GLY A 325 10.87 -12.81 24.31
N ARG A 326 9.59 -12.90 23.99
CA ARG A 326 8.81 -14.15 24.11
C ARG A 326 8.88 -15.04 22.87
N TRP A 327 8.99 -14.44 21.69
CA TRP A 327 9.14 -15.13 20.42
C TRP A 327 10.21 -14.45 19.56
N PRO A 328 11.50 -14.81 19.70
CA PRO A 328 12.61 -14.06 19.11
C PRO A 328 12.76 -14.25 17.61
N HIS A 329 12.22 -15.34 17.05
CA HIS A 329 12.37 -15.64 15.63
C HIS A 329 11.15 -15.15 14.83
N PRO A 330 11.33 -14.65 13.60
CA PRO A 330 10.21 -14.35 12.72
C PRO A 330 9.28 -15.57 12.52
N PRO A 331 7.99 -15.46 12.83
CA PRO A 331 7.02 -16.52 12.57
C PRO A 331 6.97 -16.95 11.10
N THR A 332 6.79 -18.24 10.85
CA THR A 332 6.47 -18.73 9.50
C THR A 332 5.01 -18.41 9.15
N CYS A 333 4.67 -18.33 7.86
CA CYS A 333 3.27 -18.14 7.45
C CYS A 333 2.35 -19.26 7.98
N SER A 334 2.86 -20.49 8.06
CA SER A 334 2.14 -21.61 8.65
C SER A 334 1.90 -21.41 10.14
N PHE A 335 2.91 -20.96 10.89
CA PHE A 335 2.77 -20.74 12.32
C PHE A 335 1.84 -19.56 12.65
N GLU A 336 1.92 -18.45 11.91
CA GLU A 336 0.97 -17.33 12.05
C GLU A 336 -0.48 -17.79 11.88
N ALA A 337 -0.74 -18.63 10.88
CA ALA A 337 -2.07 -19.17 10.65
C ALA A 337 -2.50 -20.17 11.73
N MET A 338 -1.62 -21.08 12.16
CA MET A 338 -1.90 -22.01 13.26
C MET A 338 -2.26 -21.26 14.53
N TRP A 339 -1.44 -20.28 14.90
CA TRP A 339 -1.63 -19.46 16.08
C TRP A 339 -2.96 -18.70 16.01
N LEU A 340 -3.26 -18.06 14.88
CA LEU A 340 -4.49 -17.31 14.68
C LEU A 340 -5.73 -18.21 14.81
N LEU A 341 -5.72 -19.37 14.15
CA LEU A 341 -6.85 -20.30 14.16
C LEU A 341 -7.03 -20.96 15.52
N ASP A 342 -5.94 -21.26 16.22
CA ASP A 342 -5.97 -21.72 17.60
C ASP A 342 -6.58 -20.66 18.52
N PHE A 343 -6.05 -19.42 18.48
CA PHE A 343 -6.50 -18.26 19.25
C PHE A 343 -7.99 -17.95 19.08
N LEU A 344 -8.50 -18.05 17.86
CA LEU A 344 -9.91 -17.75 17.60
C LEU A 344 -10.85 -18.78 18.26
N ASP A 345 -10.41 -20.02 18.44
CA ASP A 345 -11.12 -21.10 19.15
C ASP A 345 -12.61 -21.22 18.83
N VAL A 346 -12.94 -21.18 17.54
CA VAL A 346 -14.33 -21.29 17.06
C VAL A 346 -14.61 -22.51 16.20
N SER A 347 -13.57 -23.30 15.88
CA SER A 347 -13.67 -24.46 15.00
C SER A 347 -13.61 -25.73 15.84
N PRO A 348 -14.63 -26.62 15.73
CA PRO A 348 -14.70 -27.83 16.54
C PRO A 348 -13.62 -28.86 16.20
N ARG A 349 -12.98 -28.70 15.03
CA ARG A 349 -11.89 -29.54 14.56
C ARG A 349 -10.83 -28.67 13.89
N LEU A 350 -9.59 -28.78 14.36
CA LEU A 350 -8.44 -28.06 13.81
C LEU A 350 -7.26 -29.02 13.64
N ASP A 351 -7.04 -29.44 12.39
CA ASP A 351 -6.04 -30.47 12.08
C ASP A 351 -4.90 -29.92 11.22
N LEU A 352 -3.68 -30.35 11.56
CA LEU A 352 -2.45 -30.06 10.84
C LEU A 352 -2.08 -31.30 10.02
N VAL A 353 -2.17 -31.19 8.69
CA VAL A 353 -1.92 -32.30 7.76
C VAL A 353 -0.53 -32.18 7.15
N GLY A 354 0.32 -33.17 7.47
CA GLY A 354 1.66 -33.32 6.93
C GLY A 354 2.71 -32.38 7.53
N PHE A 355 2.45 -31.79 8.69
CA PHE A 355 3.42 -30.96 9.39
C PHE A 355 4.50 -31.83 10.03
N ASP A 356 5.59 -32.01 9.30
CA ASP A 356 6.74 -32.83 9.69
C ASP A 356 7.93 -31.98 10.18
N PHE A 357 7.77 -30.65 10.22
CA PHE A 357 8.77 -29.70 10.68
C PHE A 357 10.11 -29.85 9.95
N HIS A 358 10.06 -29.85 8.61
CA HIS A 358 11.26 -29.90 7.74
C HIS A 358 12.08 -31.19 7.84
N ARG A 359 11.51 -32.27 8.37
CA ARG A 359 12.12 -33.62 8.31
C ARG A 359 12.20 -34.16 6.89
N THR A 360 11.27 -33.78 6.01
CA THR A 360 11.30 -34.10 4.59
C THR A 360 11.53 -32.86 3.72
N PRO A 361 12.05 -33.02 2.49
CA PRO A 361 12.20 -31.93 1.54
C PRO A 361 10.85 -31.25 1.25
N PRO A 362 10.82 -29.92 1.04
CA PRO A 362 9.58 -29.21 0.82
C PRO A 362 8.93 -29.56 -0.53
N TYR A 363 7.62 -29.82 -0.51
CA TYR A 363 6.81 -30.02 -1.71
C TYR A 363 6.14 -28.70 -2.12
N ARG A 364 6.72 -28.02 -3.12
CA ARG A 364 6.35 -26.66 -3.52
C ARG A 364 6.40 -26.51 -5.04
N LEU A 365 5.77 -25.45 -5.56
CA LEU A 365 5.86 -25.08 -6.97
C LEU A 365 7.31 -24.89 -7.45
N PRO A 366 7.60 -25.16 -8.73
CA PRO A 366 8.87 -24.79 -9.35
C PRO A 366 9.19 -23.30 -9.14
N GLY A 367 10.45 -22.99 -8.82
CA GLY A 367 10.89 -21.62 -8.50
C GLY A 367 10.74 -21.19 -7.04
N ALA A 368 10.01 -21.95 -6.21
CA ALA A 368 9.91 -21.70 -4.78
C ALA A 368 11.05 -22.29 -3.94
N ALA A 369 12.03 -22.95 -4.57
CA ALA A 369 13.20 -23.53 -3.91
C ALA A 369 14.07 -22.47 -3.21
N LEU A 370 14.05 -21.23 -3.70
CA LEU A 370 14.77 -20.09 -3.13
C LEU A 370 14.06 -19.48 -1.90
N ILE A 371 12.85 -19.93 -1.55
CA ILE A 371 12.18 -19.45 -0.33
C ILE A 371 12.89 -20.08 0.88
N PRO A 372 13.57 -19.28 1.73
CA PRO A 372 14.24 -19.81 2.91
C PRO A 372 13.26 -20.56 3.81
N THR A 373 13.69 -21.69 4.35
CA THR A 373 13.00 -22.36 5.45
C THR A 373 13.27 -21.63 6.77
N ALA A 374 12.47 -21.93 7.79
CA ALA A 374 12.76 -21.44 9.14
C ALA A 374 14.15 -21.95 9.58
N SER A 375 14.83 -21.21 10.47
CA SER A 375 16.01 -21.75 11.14
C SER A 375 15.63 -22.96 12.00
N ASP A 376 16.59 -23.84 12.30
CA ASP A 376 16.34 -25.05 13.10
C ASP A 376 15.77 -24.71 14.48
N GLU A 377 16.26 -23.65 15.13
CA GLU A 377 15.73 -23.15 16.41
C GLU A 377 14.29 -22.66 16.29
N ALA A 378 13.98 -21.89 15.25
CA ALA A 378 12.64 -21.38 15.01
C ALA A 378 11.66 -22.53 14.70
N ASN A 379 12.11 -23.52 13.94
CA ASN A 379 11.34 -24.72 13.61
C ASN A 379 11.08 -25.60 14.84
N THR A 380 12.11 -25.82 15.67
CA THR A 380 12.00 -26.57 16.94
C THR A 380 11.02 -25.91 17.89
N ARG A 381 11.05 -24.58 18.02
CA ARG A 381 10.12 -23.85 18.88
C ARG A 381 8.67 -23.92 18.36
N GLN A 382 8.47 -23.86 17.04
CA GLN A 382 7.15 -24.03 16.43
C GLN A 382 6.62 -25.45 16.66
N GLU A 383 7.47 -26.46 16.50
CA GLU A 383 7.12 -27.86 16.78
C GLU A 383 6.71 -28.04 18.25
N ALA A 384 7.49 -27.53 19.20
CA ALA A 384 7.17 -27.60 20.61
C ALA A 384 5.80 -26.98 20.93
N TRP A 385 5.48 -25.81 20.34
CA TRP A 385 4.19 -25.15 20.52
C TRP A 385 3.02 -26.00 19.99
N VAL A 386 3.21 -26.68 18.86
CA VAL A 386 2.21 -27.59 18.28
C VAL A 386 2.02 -28.82 19.16
N MET A 387 3.12 -29.46 19.59
CA MET A 387 3.06 -30.69 20.37
C MET A 387 2.46 -30.48 21.76
N GLU A 388 2.63 -29.30 22.36
CA GLU A 388 1.96 -28.92 23.61
C GLU A 388 0.43 -28.89 23.48
N ARG A 389 -0.09 -28.62 22.27
CA ARG A 389 -1.53 -28.47 21.98
C ARG A 389 -2.14 -29.69 21.30
N ALA A 390 -1.32 -30.63 20.86
CA ALA A 390 -1.78 -31.82 20.17
C ALA A 390 -2.66 -32.68 21.11
N ARG A 391 -3.91 -32.91 20.73
CA ARG A 391 -4.81 -33.84 21.44
C ARG A 391 -4.71 -35.26 20.89
N ASN A 392 -4.41 -35.39 19.60
CA ASN A 392 -4.25 -36.68 18.95
C ASN A 392 -3.25 -36.57 17.79
N ILE A 393 -2.47 -37.61 17.57
CA ILE A 393 -1.55 -37.74 16.45
C ILE A 393 -1.82 -39.07 15.75
N ALA A 394 -2.31 -39.01 14.52
CA ALA A 394 -2.67 -40.17 13.71
C ALA A 394 -1.93 -40.12 12.37
N GLY A 395 -0.76 -40.76 12.33
CA GLY A 395 0.12 -40.73 11.15
C GLY A 395 0.50 -39.30 10.79
N PRO A 396 0.21 -38.81 9.57
CA PRO A 396 0.58 -37.46 9.14
C PRO A 396 -0.38 -36.37 9.66
N VAL A 397 -1.36 -36.69 10.50
CA VAL A 397 -2.34 -35.74 11.02
C VAL A 397 -2.09 -35.47 12.50
N VAL A 398 -1.87 -34.21 12.86
CA VAL A 398 -1.85 -33.72 14.24
C VAL A 398 -3.13 -32.93 14.48
N SER A 399 -3.97 -33.40 15.40
CA SER A 399 -5.22 -32.74 15.76
C SER A 399 -5.03 -31.90 17.01
N LEU A 400 -5.36 -30.61 16.93
CA LEU A 400 -5.26 -29.67 18.06
C LEU A 400 -6.54 -29.61 18.89
N ARG A 401 -7.68 -29.98 18.30
CA ARG A 401 -8.95 -30.16 19.02
C ARG A 401 -9.97 -30.94 18.25
#